data_AF-A0A822FCH0-F1
#
_entry.id   AF-A0A822FCH0-F1
#
_cell.length_a   1.000
_cell.length_b   1.000
_cell.length_c   1.000
_cell.angle_alpha   90.00
_cell.angle_beta   90.00
_cell.angle_gamma   90.00
#
_symmetry.space_group_name_H-M   'P 1'
#
loop_
_entity.id
_entity.type
_entity.pdbx_description
1 polymer ?
#
loop_
_entity_poly.entity_id
_entity_poly.type
_entity_poly.pdbx_seq_one_letter_code
_entity_poly.pdbx_strand_id
1 'polypeptide(L)'
;MDLPVSVGRSFGGQYGWVSPFVIEVRRDLKLEPNDLPSKKPNIIPMLIEKAARGIIDEGKHIGKEREAEKLAKMLKEKKNAGMEE
;
A
#
# COMPACT_ATOMS: atom_id res chain seq x y z
N MET A 1 -11.47 4.08 34.60
CA MET A 1 -12.27 2.91 34.19
C MET A 1 -12.72 3.16 32.77
N ASP A 2 -12.18 2.41 31.82
CA ASP A 2 -12.53 2.54 30.40
C ASP A 2 -13.91 1.93 30.14
N LEU A 3 -14.83 2.77 29.67
CA LEU A 3 -16.20 2.37 29.39
C LEU A 3 -16.27 1.54 28.09
N PRO A 4 -17.09 0.46 28.04
CA PRO A 4 -17.24 -0.37 26.85
C PRO A 4 -18.00 0.37 25.74
N VAL A 5 -17.54 0.18 24.51
CA VAL A 5 -17.99 0.92 23.32
C VAL A 5 -19.40 0.49 22.90
N SER A 6 -20.32 1.46 22.80
CA SER A 6 -21.74 1.26 22.44
C SER A 6 -21.97 0.89 20.97
N VAL A 7 -23.01 0.08 20.74
CA VAL A 7 -23.38 -0.67 19.50
C VAL A 7 -23.71 0.20 18.26
N GLY A 8 -23.72 1.53 18.37
CA GLY A 8 -24.00 2.45 17.27
C GLY A 8 -22.78 3.26 16.76
N ARG A 9 -21.58 3.01 17.30
CA ARG A 9 -20.38 3.81 16.98
C ARG A 9 -19.50 3.02 16.01
N SER A 10 -19.24 3.56 14.82
CA SER A 10 -18.29 2.96 13.89
C SER A 10 -16.92 2.85 14.55
N PHE A 11 -16.45 1.61 14.74
CA PHE A 11 -15.11 1.32 15.26
C PHE A 11 -13.97 1.91 14.39
N GLY A 12 -14.28 2.41 13.18
CA GLY A 12 -13.31 2.82 12.16
C GLY A 12 -12.88 4.29 12.11
N GLY A 13 -13.11 5.12 13.14
CA GLY A 13 -12.69 6.54 13.08
C GLY A 13 -11.43 6.87 13.89
N GLN A 14 -11.26 6.19 15.03
CA GLN A 14 -10.60 6.71 16.23
C GLN A 14 -9.46 5.84 16.81
N TYR A 15 -9.10 4.69 16.23
CA TYR A 15 -8.08 3.80 16.82
C TYR A 15 -7.20 3.06 15.82
N GLY A 16 -6.24 3.75 15.23
CA GLY A 16 -5.14 3.06 14.54
C GLY A 16 -4.25 4.08 13.89
N TRP A 17 -3.02 4.21 14.36
CA TRP A 17 -2.04 5.08 13.71
C TRP A 17 -1.92 4.65 12.24
N VAL A 18 -2.54 5.42 11.35
CA VAL A 18 -2.30 5.29 9.92
C VAL A 18 -0.95 5.94 9.71
N SER A 19 0.05 5.13 9.39
CA SER A 19 1.41 5.61 9.15
C SER A 19 1.37 6.84 8.22
N PRO A 20 2.05 7.96 8.56
CA PRO A 20 2.14 9.13 7.69
C PRO A 20 2.55 8.76 6.27
N PHE A 21 3.40 7.74 6.12
CA PHE A 21 3.78 7.16 4.84
C PHE A 21 2.55 6.70 4.02
N VAL A 22 1.59 6.01 4.63
CA VAL A 22 0.36 5.57 3.94
C VAL A 22 -0.50 6.76 3.52
N ILE A 23 -0.51 7.83 4.32
CA ILE A 23 -1.23 9.08 3.99
C ILE A 23 -0.57 9.80 2.81
N GLU A 24 0.76 9.92 2.81
CA GLU A 24 1.55 10.52 1.73
C GLU A 24 1.41 9.73 0.44
N VAL A 25 1.58 8.40 0.50
CA VAL A 25 1.42 7.52 -0.66
C VAL A 25 0.00 7.64 -1.24
N ARG A 26 -1.04 7.69 -0.39
CA ARG A 26 -2.41 7.93 -0.86
C ARG A 26 -2.53 9.27 -1.61
N ARG A 27 -1.92 10.34 -1.08
CA ARG A 27 -1.94 11.69 -1.68
C ARG A 27 -1.18 11.73 -3.01
N ASP A 28 0.03 11.18 -3.06
CA ASP A 28 0.87 11.16 -4.26
C ASP A 28 0.24 10.34 -5.37
N LEU A 29 -0.42 9.24 -5.01
CA LEU A 29 -1.17 8.41 -5.94
C LEU A 29 -2.56 8.97 -6.27
N LYS A 30 -2.97 10.09 -5.67
CA LYS A 30 -4.27 10.75 -5.81
C LYS A 30 -5.44 9.78 -5.62
N LEU A 31 -5.34 8.90 -4.61
CA LEU A 31 -6.39 7.94 -4.29
C LEU A 31 -7.40 8.59 -3.33
N GLU A 32 -8.68 8.53 -3.65
CA GLU A 32 -9.73 8.86 -2.69
C GLU A 32 -9.80 7.80 -1.57
N PRO A 33 -10.39 8.09 -0.39
CA PRO A 33 -10.53 7.09 0.68
C PRO A 33 -11.34 5.87 0.24
N ASN A 34 -12.13 6.02 -0.83
CA ASN A 34 -12.92 4.97 -1.46
C ASN A 34 -12.16 4.24 -2.57
N ASP A 35 -11.02 4.76 -2.98
CA ASP A 35 -10.09 4.14 -3.93
C ASP A 35 -8.93 3.46 -3.21
N LEU A 36 -9.06 3.18 -1.92
CA LEU A 36 -8.06 2.40 -1.21
C LEU A 36 -8.17 0.92 -1.59
N PRO A 37 -7.05 0.18 -1.59
CA PRO A 37 -7.03 -1.25 -1.89
C PRO A 37 -8.02 -2.08 -1.06
N SER A 38 -8.30 -1.67 0.18
CA SER A 38 -9.27 -2.32 1.06
C SER A 38 -10.72 -2.23 0.58
N LYS A 39 -11.03 -1.26 -0.29
CA LYS A 39 -12.38 -1.04 -0.85
C LYS A 39 -12.45 -1.31 -2.35
N LYS A 40 -11.32 -1.18 -3.06
CA LYS A 40 -11.18 -1.42 -4.50
C LYS A 40 -9.97 -2.32 -4.76
N PRO A 41 -10.06 -3.64 -4.51
CA PRO A 41 -8.93 -4.56 -4.66
C PRO A 41 -8.43 -4.65 -6.10
N ASN A 42 -9.26 -4.33 -7.10
CA ASN A 42 -8.89 -4.28 -8.51
C ASN A 42 -7.78 -3.26 -8.85
N ILE A 43 -7.50 -2.30 -7.97
CA ILE A 43 -6.39 -1.35 -8.18
C ILE A 43 -5.04 -1.91 -7.76
N ILE A 44 -5.01 -2.98 -6.96
CA ILE A 44 -3.80 -3.56 -6.37
C ILE A 44 -2.74 -3.90 -7.43
N PRO A 45 -3.10 -4.53 -8.57
CA PRO A 45 -2.12 -4.81 -9.63
C PRO A 45 -1.45 -3.55 -10.17
N MET A 46 -2.22 -2.47 -10.38
CA MET A 46 -1.69 -1.19 -10.85
C MET A 46 -0.71 -0.58 -9.82
N LEU A 47 -1.05 -0.65 -8.53
CA LEU A 47 -0.20 -0.15 -7.46
C LEU A 47 1.12 -0.90 -7.37
N ILE A 48 1.08 -2.23 -7.49
CA ILE A 48 2.26 -3.07 -7.48
C ILE A 48 3.18 -2.75 -8.66
N GLU A 49 2.63 -2.56 -9.87
CA GLU A 49 3.44 -2.19 -11.03
C GLU A 49 4.09 -0.80 -10.88
N LYS A 50 3.36 0.18 -10.33
CA LYS A 50 3.91 1.52 -10.06
C LYS A 50 5.00 1.48 -9.00
N ALA A 51 4.78 0.75 -7.91
CA ALA A 51 5.75 0.59 -6.84
C ALA A 51 7.03 -0.12 -7.33
N ALA A 52 6.88 -1.19 -8.12
CA ALA A 52 8.01 -1.90 -8.71
C ALA A 52 8.86 -0.98 -9.62
N ARG A 53 8.21 -0.09 -10.39
CA ARG A 53 8.90 0.89 -11.22
C ARG A 53 9.64 1.92 -10.36
N GLY A 54 8.99 2.49 -9.36
CA GLY A 54 9.61 3.45 -8.43
C GLY A 54 10.83 2.88 -7.71
N ILE A 55 10.77 1.60 -7.30
CA ILE A 55 11.92 0.90 -6.70
C ILE A 55 13.11 0.86 -7.66
N ILE A 56 12.89 0.50 -8.93
CA ILE A 56 13.96 0.44 -9.95
C ILE A 56 14.52 1.82 -10.23
N ASP A 57 13.67 2.83 -10.39
CA ASP A 57 14.09 4.20 -10.70
C ASP A 57 14.93 4.81 -9.55
N GLU A 58 14.51 4.59 -8.30
CA GLU A 58 15.28 4.99 -7.12
C GLU A 58 16.60 4.20 -7.04
N GLY A 59 16.56 2.89 -7.32
CA GLY A 59 17.74 2.04 -7.39
C GLY A 59 18.79 2.54 -8.39
N LYS A 60 18.36 3.00 -9.56
CA LYS A 60 19.25 3.64 -10.55
C LYS A 60 19.83 4.94 -10.01
N HIS A 61 19.00 5.76 -9.35
CA HIS A 61 19.43 7.04 -8.78
C HIS A 61 20.53 6.87 -7.72
N ILE A 62 20.41 5.85 -6.85
CA ILE A 62 21.37 5.60 -5.76
C ILE A 62 22.50 4.61 -6.11
N GLY A 63 22.60 4.17 -7.38
CA GLY A 63 23.62 3.22 -7.83
C GLY A 63 23.44 1.77 -7.34
N LYS A 64 22.23 1.39 -6.92
CA LYS A 64 21.84 0.06 -6.40
C LYS A 64 20.85 -0.67 -7.33
N GLU A 65 20.97 -0.48 -8.64
CA GLU A 65 20.03 -0.99 -9.65
C GLU A 65 19.75 -2.50 -9.51
N ARG A 66 20.79 -3.34 -9.36
CA ARG A 66 20.62 -4.80 -9.20
C ARG A 66 19.79 -5.19 -7.98
N GLU A 67 19.96 -4.51 -6.86
CA GLU A 67 19.21 -4.77 -5.63
C GLU A 67 17.76 -4.34 -5.80
N ALA A 68 17.55 -3.19 -6.43
CA ALA A 68 16.23 -2.68 -6.74
C ALA A 68 15.45 -3.56 -7.74
N GLU A 69 16.10 -4.06 -8.79
CA GLU A 69 15.48 -5.02 -9.73
C GLU A 69 15.05 -6.30 -9.01
N LYS A 70 15.89 -6.83 -8.10
CA LYS A 70 15.55 -7.99 -7.29
C LYS A 70 14.34 -7.72 -6.40
N LEU A 71 14.29 -6.57 -5.73
CA LEU A 71 13.16 -6.16 -4.89
C LEU A 71 11.87 -5.97 -5.69
N ALA A 72 11.96 -5.32 -6.86
CA ALA A 72 10.84 -5.13 -7.77
C ALA A 72 10.31 -6.47 -8.30
N LYS A 73 11.20 -7.42 -8.61
CA LYS A 73 10.81 -8.78 -9.03
C LYS A 73 10.10 -9.53 -7.90
N MET A 74 10.65 -9.52 -6.68
CA MET A 74 10.00 -10.14 -5.52
C MET A 74 8.62 -9.57 -5.23
N LEU A 75 8.45 -8.24 -5.39
CA LEU A 75 7.17 -7.57 -5.21
C LEU A 75 6.14 -8.04 -6.25
N LYS A 76 6.55 -8.18 -7.51
CA LYS A 76 5.69 -8.69 -8.60
C LYS A 76 5.37 -10.17 -8.47
N GLU A 77 6.27 -10.98 -7.95
CA GLU A 77 6.02 -12.41 -7.71
C GLU A 77 5.01 -12.60 -6.56
N LYS A 78 5.13 -11.81 -5.49
CA LYS A 78 4.15 -11.81 -4.39
C LYS A 78 2.75 -11.33 -4.81
N LYS A 79 2.64 -10.52 -5.88
CA LYS A 79 1.35 -10.21 -6.52
C LYS A 79 0.60 -11.47 -6.93
N ASN A 80 1.31 -12.42 -7.55
CA ASN A 80 0.70 -13.62 -8.11
C ASN A 80 0.28 -14.57 -6.98
N ALA A 81 1.12 -14.72 -5.95
CA ALA A 81 0.79 -15.57 -4.79
C ALA A 81 -0.45 -15.09 -4.01
N GLY A 82 -0.63 -13.77 -3.85
CA GLY A 82 -1.79 -13.21 -3.14
C GLY A 82 -3.08 -13.11 -3.96
N MET A 83 -3.06 -13.47 -5.24
CA MET A 83 -4.27 -13.54 -6.10
C MET A 83 -4.74 -14.99 -6.32
N GLU A 84 -3.95 -15.99 -5.91
CA GLU A 84 -4.25 -17.42 -6.03
C GLU A 84 -4.78 -18.07 -4.73
N GLU A 85 -4.82 -17.32 -3.61
CA GLU A 85 -5.53 -17.70 -2.36
C GLU A 85 -6.93 -17.06 -2.28
#